data_AF-A0A285UVK4-F1
#
_entry.id   AF-A0A285UVK4-F1
#
_cell.length_a   1.000
_cell.length_b   1.000
_cell.length_c   1.000
_cell.angle_alpha   90.00
_cell.angle_beta   90.00
_cell.angle_gamma   90.00
#
_symmetry.space_group_name_H-M   'P 1'
#
loop_
_entity.id
_entity.type
_entity.pdbx_description
1 polymer ?
#
loop_
_entity_poly.entity_id
_entity_poly.type
_entity_poly.pdbx_seq_one_letter_code
_entity_poly.pdbx_strand_id
1 'polypeptide(L)' 'MTKHAVIPTGCWPAVLRDELAAAYAGEKTVDAFLSRVGTVWPRPFIDTGTGKGKFRAWRKSDLDKVIDPGSAAADLAGW' A
#
# COMPACT_ATOMS: atom_id res chain seq x y z
N MET A 1 -3.26 -5.66 28.54
CA MET A 1 -3.99 -4.59 27.81
C MET A 1 -3.51 -4.57 26.38
N THR A 2 -4.38 -4.94 25.43
CA THR A 2 -4.06 -4.99 23.99
C THR A 2 -4.26 -3.61 23.41
N LYS A 3 -3.18 -2.95 22.97
CA LYS A 3 -3.21 -1.61 22.37
C LYS A 3 -3.57 -1.77 20.90
N HIS A 4 -4.68 -1.18 20.44
CA HIS A 4 -4.98 -1.15 19.01
C HIS A 4 -3.91 -0.32 18.29
N ALA A 5 -3.32 -0.88 17.24
CA ALA A 5 -2.40 -0.14 16.38
C ALA A 5 -3.21 0.86 15.56
N VAL A 6 -3.25 2.12 15.99
CA VAL A 6 -3.84 3.22 15.22
C VAL A 6 -2.70 3.89 14.46
N ILE A 7 -2.70 3.79 13.14
CA ILE A 7 -1.82 4.59 12.30
C ILE A 7 -2.44 5.99 12.22
N PRO A 8 -1.74 7.05 12.69
CA PRO A 8 -2.26 8.40 12.62
C PRO A 8 -2.50 8.79 11.16
N THR A 9 -3.65 9.43 10.90
CA THR A 9 -4.03 9.93 9.58
C THR A 9 -2.93 10.84 9.05
N GLY A 10 -2.19 10.40 8.02
CA GLY A 10 -1.06 11.12 7.42
C GLY A 10 0.31 10.48 7.64
N CYS A 11 0.48 9.55 8.60
CA CYS A 11 1.77 8.89 8.85
C CYS A 11 1.74 7.43 8.37
N TRP A 12 1.58 7.24 7.06
CA TRP A 12 1.66 5.91 6.45
C TRP A 12 3.12 5.44 6.41
N PRO A 13 3.43 4.19 6.81
CA PRO A 13 4.78 3.67 6.68
C PRO A 13 5.17 3.56 5.20
N ALA A 14 6.46 3.75 4.90
CA ALA A 14 6.98 3.63 3.54
C ALA A 14 6.77 2.22 2.94
N VAL A 15 6.69 1.21 3.81
CA VAL A 15 6.44 -0.19 3.47
C VAL A 15 5.11 -0.62 4.09
N LEU A 16 4.18 -1.02 3.24
CA LEU A 16 2.81 -1.38 3.58
C LEU A 16 2.63 -2.89 3.40
N ARG A 17 2.23 -3.57 4.48
CA ARG A 17 1.77 -4.97 4.43
C ARG A 17 0.34 -5.06 3.90
N ASP A 18 -0.14 -6.28 3.63
CA ASP A 18 -1.46 -6.56 3.03
C ASP A 18 -2.60 -5.65 3.55
N GLU A 19 -2.81 -5.60 4.88
CA GLU A 19 -3.87 -4.80 5.50
C GLU A 19 -3.68 -3.29 5.29
N LEU A 20 -2.45 -2.80 5.42
CA LEU A 20 -2.13 -1.38 5.26
C LEU A 20 -2.16 -0.95 3.80
N ALA A 21 -1.74 -1.81 2.89
CA ALA A 21 -1.77 -1.56 1.46
C ALA A 21 -3.22 -1.48 0.97
N ALA A 22 -4.09 -2.39 1.43
CA ALA A 22 -5.52 -2.33 1.13
C ALA A 22 -6.18 -1.07 1.69
N ALA A 23 -5.87 -0.69 2.94
CA ALA A 23 -6.38 0.53 3.54
C ALA A 23 -5.88 1.79 2.80
N TYR A 24 -4.60 1.82 2.41
CA TYR A 24 -4.01 2.92 1.64
C TYR A 24 -4.64 3.05 0.25
N ALA A 25 -4.93 1.91 -0.40
CA ALA A 25 -5.61 1.84 -1.68
C ALA A 25 -7.11 2.21 -1.62
N GLY A 26 -7.68 2.41 -0.41
CA GLY A 26 -9.11 2.69 -0.23
C GLY A 26 -10.01 1.46 -0.46
N GLU A 27 -9.46 0.25 -0.43
CA GLU A 27 -10.20 -0.99 -0.63
C GLU A 27 -10.97 -1.38 0.64
N LYS A 28 -12.17 -1.95 0.48
CA LYS A 28 -13.01 -2.37 1.62
C LYS A 28 -12.47 -3.58 2.36
N THR A 29 -11.72 -4.44 1.67
CA THR A 29 -11.15 -5.66 2.24
C THR A 29 -9.78 -5.95 1.63
N VAL A 30 -8.95 -6.68 2.36
CA VAL A 30 -7.64 -7.13 1.86
C VAL A 30 -7.78 -8.05 0.65
N ASP A 31 -8.80 -8.91 0.63
CA ASP A 31 -9.03 -9.82 -0.49
C ASP A 31 -9.38 -9.07 -1.79
N ALA A 32 -10.23 -8.04 -1.71
CA ALA A 32 -10.54 -7.17 -2.84
C ALA A 32 -9.28 -6.47 -3.39
N PHE A 33 -8.41 -5.98 -2.50
CA PHE A 33 -7.12 -5.43 -2.89
C PHE A 33 -6.25 -6.47 -3.60
N LEU A 34 -6.06 -7.65 -2.99
CA LEU A 34 -5.22 -8.72 -3.53
C LEU A 34 -5.74 -9.26 -4.87
N SER A 35 -7.05 -9.33 -5.07
CA SER A 35 -7.65 -9.73 -6.35
C SER A 35 -7.38 -8.73 -7.48
N ARG A 36 -7.09 -7.46 -7.12
CA ARG A 36 -6.79 -6.36 -8.05
C ARG A 36 -5.28 -6.12 -8.20
N VAL A 37 -4.45 -6.78 -7.39
CA VAL A 37 -2.99 -6.73 -7.53
C VAL A 37 -2.57 -7.43 -8.83
N GLY A 38 -1.74 -6.73 -9.61
CA GLY A 38 -1.29 -7.15 -10.94
C GLY A 38 -2.21 -6.71 -12.08
N THR A 39 -3.36 -6.10 -11.79
CA THR A 39 -4.28 -5.53 -12.80
C THR A 39 -4.45 -4.03 -12.58
N VAL A 40 -4.97 -3.63 -11.42
CA VAL A 40 -5.13 -2.23 -11.02
C VAL A 40 -3.98 -1.81 -10.11
N TRP A 41 -3.70 -2.61 -9.09
CA TRP A 41 -2.65 -2.33 -8.12
C TRP A 41 -1.32 -2.98 -8.55
N PRO A 42 -0.16 -2.38 -8.24
CA PRO A 42 1.13 -2.93 -8.60
C PRO A 42 1.39 -4.23 -7.83
N ARG A 43 2.25 -5.09 -8.38
CA ARG A 43 2.72 -6.29 -7.67
C ARG A 43 3.54 -5.89 -6.44
N PRO A 44 3.50 -6.68 -5.35
CA PRO A 44 4.31 -6.42 -4.18
C PRO A 44 5.79 -6.43 -4.53
N PHE A 45 6.56 -5.50 -3.96
CA PHE A 45 8.02 -5.47 -4.15
C PHE A 45 8.72 -6.53 -3.28
N ILE A 46 8.06 -6.98 -2.22
CA ILE A 46 8.45 -8.13 -1.42
C ILE A 46 7.33 -9.16 -1.54
N ASP A 47 7.62 -10.29 -2.17
CA ASP A 47 6.77 -11.49 -2.14
C ASP A 47 7.69 -12.63 -1.69
N THR A 48 7.73 -12.92 -0.39
CA THR A 48 8.54 -14.02 0.15
C THR A 48 7.70 -14.97 0.99
N GLY A 49 8.20 -16.19 1.17
CA GLY A 49 7.54 -17.23 1.95
C GLY A 49 6.47 -18.00 1.16
N THR A 50 6.07 -19.15 1.69
CA THR A 50 5.07 -20.04 1.10
C THR A 50 4.00 -20.41 2.13
N GLY A 51 2.77 -20.60 1.67
CA GLY A 51 1.64 -20.97 2.54
C GLY A 51 1.37 -19.96 3.66
N LYS A 52 1.37 -20.43 4.92
CA LYS A 52 1.09 -19.62 6.13
C LYS A 52 2.18 -18.59 6.46
N GLY A 53 3.34 -18.65 5.81
CA GLY A 53 4.45 -17.71 5.99
C GLY A 53 4.56 -16.67 4.88
N LYS A 54 3.54 -16.54 4.02
CA LYS A 54 3.60 -15.61 2.89
C LYS A 54 3.63 -14.16 3.40
N PHE A 55 4.75 -13.50 3.19
CA PHE A 55 4.95 -12.09 3.47
C PHE A 55 4.87 -11.31 2.17
N ARG A 56 3.91 -10.40 2.11
CA ARG A 56 3.77 -9.45 1.02
C ARG A 56 3.89 -8.03 1.51
N ALA A 57 4.64 -7.22 0.78
CA ALA A 57 4.71 -5.80 1.04
C ALA A 57 4.78 -4.96 -0.24
N TRP A 58 4.19 -3.77 -0.15
CA TRP A 58 4.14 -2.73 -1.16
C TRP A 58 4.86 -1.51 -0.63
N ARG A 59 5.48 -0.74 -1.53
CA ARG A 59 5.96 0.59 -1.17
C ARG A 59 4.80 1.55 -1.30
N LYS A 60 4.66 2.47 -0.35
CA LYS A 60 3.71 3.59 -0.46
C LYS A 60 3.88 4.29 -1.81
N SER A 61 5.12 4.60 -2.20
CA SER A 61 5.43 5.30 -3.45
C SER A 61 4.99 4.57 -4.72
N ASP A 62 4.96 3.23 -4.72
CA ASP A 62 4.46 2.47 -5.87
C ASP A 62 2.94 2.51 -5.95
N LEU A 63 2.24 2.49 -4.81
CA LEU A 63 0.79 2.72 -4.77
C LEU A 63 0.46 4.18 -5.13
N ASP A 64 1.27 5.12 -4.66
CA ASP A 64 1.12 6.57 -4.90
C ASP A 64 1.11 6.88 -6.40
N LYS A 65 2.03 6.29 -7.18
CA LYS A 65 2.09 6.44 -8.64
C LYS A 65 0.82 5.94 -9.35
N VAL A 66 0.12 4.97 -8.76
CA VAL A 66 -1.12 4.42 -9.33
C VAL A 66 -2.33 5.25 -8.92
N ILE A 67 -2.36 5.72 -7.67
CA ILE A 67 -3.43 6.56 -7.14
C ILE A 67 -3.39 7.96 -7.79
N ASP A 68 -2.20 8.54 -7.86
CA ASP A 68 -1.97 9.86 -8.44
C ASP A 68 -0.71 9.84 -9.33
N PRO A 69 -0.86 9.44 -10.60
CA PRO A 69 0.25 9.47 -11.55
C PRO A 69 0.75 10.89 -11.88
N GLY A 70 0.03 11.94 -11.47
CA GLY A 70 0.37 13.35 -11.71
C GLY A 70 1.07 14.04 -10.54
N SER A 71 0.92 13.56 -9.32
CA SER A 71 1.39 14.21 -8.09
C SER A 71 2.89 14.03 -7.87
N ALA A 72 3.53 13.09 -8.57
CA ALA A 72 4.99 13.00 -8.63
C ALA A 72 5.62 14.19 -9.38
N ALA A 73 4.86 14.95 -10.17
CA ALA A 73 5.33 16.14 -10.89
C ALA A 73 5.00 17.47 -10.17
N ALA A 74 4.11 17.46 -9.17
CA ALA A 74 3.62 18.68 -8.53
C ALA A 74 4.56 19.24 -7.43
N ASP A 75 5.54 18.46 -6.95
CA ASP A 75 6.49 18.91 -5.91
C ASP A 75 7.62 19.83 -6.45
N LEU A 76 7.72 20.02 -7.77
CA LEU A 76 8.75 20.88 -8.41
C LEU A 76 8.21 22.20 -9.01
N ALA A 77 6.91 22.49 -8.86
CA ALA A 77 6.27 23.66 -9.51
C ALA A 77 5.76 24.72 -8.52
N GLY A 78 6.41 24.86 -7.36
CA GLY A 78 6.15 25.94 -6.40
C GLY A 78 7.37 26.84 -6.24
N TRP A 79 7.59 27.74 -7.21
CA TRP A 79 8.42 28.95 -7.06
C TRP A 79 7.51 30.18 -6.94
#